data_AF-A0A960IEV3-F1
#
_entry.id   AF-A0A960IEV3-F1
#
_cell.length_a   1.000
_cell.length_b   1.000
_cell.length_c   1.000
_cell.angle_alpha   90.00
_cell.angle_beta   90.00
_cell.angle_gamma   90.00
#
_symmetry.space_group_name_H-M   'P 1'
#
loop_
_entity.id
_entity.type
_entity.pdbx_description
1 polymer ?
#
loop_
_entity_poly.entity_id
_entity_poly.type
_entity_poly.pdbx_seq_one_letter_code
_entity_poly.pdbx_strand_id
1 'polypeptide(L)'
;MTRIVVGTDGSAHATTAMRWGADEAELHGSTLEVVLAWSFLDQHHPDHADRFDNDYNEAGARAALAAWVTEALGADAVVEQRVVCDLPARALLEASDAADLVVLGARGTGGFEGLLLGSVSERVAQLATRPVAVIRTGAPVRGGRVVVGIDGSARSLTALRWAAAEARIRDSDLDVVHAWRLPTTPPAPSWSSDGTYGTSAVAKTTMASDETSPATASGRASWGLAMAIVPCTAARAIETTTSTSLIPSSRP
;
A
#
# COMPACT_ATOMS: atom_id res chain seq x y z
N MET A 1 -10.33 -1.68 -12.33
CA MET A 1 -11.05 -1.54 -11.05
C MET A 1 -12.27 -0.67 -11.32
N THR A 2 -13.29 -0.73 -10.46
CA THR A 2 -14.54 0.02 -10.62
C THR A 2 -14.78 0.98 -9.47
N ARG A 3 -14.44 0.60 -8.22
CA ARG A 3 -14.62 1.42 -7.04
C ARG A 3 -13.39 1.42 -6.13
N ILE A 4 -12.98 2.61 -5.71
CA ILE A 4 -11.93 2.85 -4.72
C ILE A 4 -12.56 3.51 -3.51
N VAL A 5 -12.31 2.98 -2.31
CA VAL A 5 -12.78 3.55 -1.05
C VAL A 5 -11.61 4.20 -0.32
N VAL A 6 -11.74 5.46 0.09
CA VAL A 6 -10.77 6.16 0.95
C VAL A 6 -11.39 6.38 2.33
N GLY A 7 -10.70 5.95 3.39
CA GLY A 7 -11.07 6.34 4.76
C GLY A 7 -10.44 7.67 5.16
N THR A 8 -11.21 8.54 5.81
CA THR A 8 -10.71 9.82 6.34
C THR A 8 -11.14 10.07 7.78
N ASP A 9 -10.25 10.72 8.53
CA ASP A 9 -10.45 11.22 9.90
C ASP A 9 -10.09 12.71 10.03
N GLY A 10 -9.96 13.42 8.89
CA GLY A 10 -9.56 14.83 8.84
C GLY A 10 -8.05 15.08 9.00
N SER A 11 -7.25 14.06 9.32
CA SER A 11 -5.81 14.23 9.50
C SER A 11 -5.06 14.53 8.18
N ALA A 12 -3.89 15.15 8.28
CA ALA A 12 -3.04 15.40 7.10
C ALA A 12 -2.62 14.12 6.34
N HIS A 13 -2.54 12.99 7.04
CA HIS A 13 -2.27 11.69 6.43
C HIS A 13 -3.49 11.20 5.63
N ALA A 14 -4.71 11.39 6.15
CA ALA A 14 -5.93 11.11 5.42
C ALA A 14 -6.10 12.03 4.20
N THR A 15 -5.75 13.32 4.30
CA THR A 15 -5.73 14.24 3.15
C THR A 15 -4.77 13.76 2.05
N THR A 16 -3.58 13.29 2.43
CA THR A 16 -2.62 12.71 1.48
C THR A 16 -3.15 11.44 0.83
N ALA A 17 -3.78 10.56 1.62
CA ALA A 17 -4.40 9.34 1.14
C ALA A 17 -5.57 9.62 0.18
N MET A 18 -6.35 10.66 0.45
CA MET A 18 -7.46 11.09 -0.41
C MET A 18 -6.97 11.60 -1.76
N ARG A 19 -5.92 12.43 -1.78
CA ARG A 19 -5.30 12.88 -3.04
C ARG A 19 -4.76 11.70 -3.84
N TRP A 20 -4.02 10.79 -3.19
CA TRP A 20 -3.53 9.59 -3.85
C TRP A 20 -4.67 8.72 -4.39
N GLY A 21 -5.75 8.53 -3.61
CA GLY A 21 -6.92 7.77 -4.04
C GLY A 21 -7.67 8.42 -5.21
N ALA A 22 -7.70 9.75 -5.28
CA ALA A 22 -8.26 10.48 -6.41
C ALA A 22 -7.43 10.32 -7.68
N ASP A 23 -6.10 10.44 -7.57
CA ASP A 23 -5.18 10.15 -8.68
C ASP A 23 -5.32 8.70 -9.17
N GLU A 24 -5.46 7.75 -8.24
CA GLU A 24 -5.67 6.34 -8.56
C GLU A 24 -7.02 6.10 -9.24
N ALA A 25 -8.08 6.77 -8.77
CA ALA A 25 -9.40 6.68 -9.38
C ALA A 25 -9.41 7.24 -10.81
N GLU A 26 -8.74 8.37 -11.04
CA GLU A 26 -8.56 8.96 -12.37
C GLU A 26 -7.81 7.99 -13.30
N LEU A 27 -6.69 7.43 -12.83
CA LEU A 27 -5.85 6.51 -13.58
C LEU A 27 -6.62 5.27 -14.06
N HIS A 28 -7.51 4.74 -13.22
CA HIS A 28 -8.29 3.54 -13.52
C HIS A 28 -9.68 3.83 -14.09
N GLY A 29 -10.09 5.09 -14.22
CA GLY A 29 -11.47 5.48 -14.54
C GLY A 29 -12.49 4.92 -13.54
N SER A 30 -12.11 4.81 -12.26
CA SER A 30 -12.93 4.25 -11.19
C SER A 30 -13.70 5.35 -10.44
N THR A 31 -14.78 4.98 -9.77
CA THR A 31 -15.47 5.87 -8.83
C THR A 31 -14.69 5.94 -7.52
N LEU A 32 -14.49 7.15 -6.99
CA LEU A 32 -13.93 7.35 -5.66
C LEU A 32 -15.05 7.57 -4.62
N GLU A 33 -15.08 6.74 -3.58
CA GLU A 33 -15.93 6.91 -2.41
C GLU A 33 -15.08 7.30 -1.20
N VAL A 34 -15.41 8.41 -0.53
CA VAL A 34 -14.76 8.88 0.69
C VAL A 34 -15.65 8.59 1.88
N VAL A 35 -15.12 7.82 2.84
CA VAL A 35 -15.83 7.33 4.01
C VAL A 35 -15.29 7.98 5.27
N LEU A 36 -16.18 8.61 6.03
CA LEU A 36 -15.92 9.07 7.40
C LEU A 36 -16.74 8.23 8.38
N ALA A 37 -16.05 7.59 9.32
CA ALA A 37 -16.69 6.99 10.47
C ALA A 37 -16.72 7.99 11.63
N TRP A 38 -17.83 8.08 12.33
CA TRP A 38 -18.02 8.98 13.46
C TRP A 38 -18.79 8.26 14.57
N SER A 39 -18.74 8.81 15.78
CA SER A 39 -19.63 8.40 16.86
C SER A 39 -19.95 9.59 17.75
N PHE A 40 -20.85 9.41 18.72
CA PHE A 40 -21.15 10.47 19.68
C PHE A 40 -19.91 10.94 20.48
N LEU A 41 -18.95 10.04 20.70
CA LEU A 41 -17.71 10.33 21.43
C LEU A 41 -16.53 10.67 20.51
N ASP A 42 -16.63 10.34 19.23
CA ASP A 42 -15.62 10.60 18.20
C ASP A 42 -16.22 11.56 17.18
N GLN A 43 -16.25 12.84 17.57
CA GLN A 43 -16.88 13.91 16.82
C GLN A 43 -15.87 14.62 15.93
N HIS A 44 -16.26 14.83 14.67
CA HIS A 44 -15.43 15.41 13.64
C HIS A 44 -16.05 16.71 13.14
N HIS A 45 -15.37 17.84 13.34
CA HIS A 45 -15.87 19.18 12.98
C HIS A 45 -15.16 19.73 11.73
N PRO A 46 -15.85 20.52 10.88
CA PRO A 46 -15.27 21.07 9.64
C PRO A 46 -14.00 21.89 9.83
N ASP A 47 -13.89 22.58 10.97
CA ASP A 47 -12.76 23.42 11.36
C ASP A 47 -11.65 22.66 12.10
N HIS A 48 -11.75 21.32 12.17
CA HIS A 48 -10.84 20.46 12.92
C HIS A 48 -10.80 20.77 14.43
N ALA A 49 -11.84 21.42 14.97
CA ALA A 49 -11.90 21.77 16.38
C ALA A 49 -12.13 20.52 17.25
N ASP A 50 -11.26 20.34 18.25
CA ASP A 50 -11.42 19.32 19.29
C ASP A 50 -12.38 19.84 20.39
N ARG A 51 -13.66 19.89 20.05
CA ARG A 51 -14.74 20.30 20.95
C ARG A 51 -15.84 19.26 21.01
N PHE A 52 -16.38 19.07 22.20
CA PHE A 52 -17.56 18.26 22.38
C PHE A 52 -18.82 19.09 22.13
N ASP A 53 -19.68 18.59 21.25
CA ASP A 53 -20.95 19.21 20.88
C ASP A 53 -22.09 18.20 21.16
N ASN A 54 -23.01 18.58 22.05
CA ASN A 54 -24.14 17.71 22.41
C ASN A 54 -25.11 17.48 21.25
N ASP A 55 -25.14 18.41 20.30
CA ASP A 55 -26.05 18.36 19.15
C ASP A 55 -25.38 17.71 17.92
N TYR A 56 -24.16 17.17 18.08
CA TYR A 56 -23.45 16.48 17.03
C TYR A 56 -24.24 15.27 16.52
N ASN A 57 -24.40 15.22 15.21
CA ASN A 57 -25.19 14.22 14.52
C ASN A 57 -24.62 13.96 13.13
N GLU A 58 -25.34 13.15 12.35
CA GLU A 58 -24.93 12.80 10.98
C GLU A 58 -24.74 14.01 10.07
N ALA A 59 -25.53 15.07 10.23
CA ALA A 59 -25.38 16.30 9.44
C ALA A 59 -24.07 17.03 9.79
N GLY A 60 -23.66 17.02 11.06
CA GLY A 60 -22.35 17.52 11.50
C GLY A 60 -21.19 16.74 10.87
N ALA A 61 -21.25 15.41 10.92
CA ALA A 61 -20.27 14.55 10.27
C ALA A 61 -20.21 14.77 8.75
N ARG A 62 -21.38 14.92 8.11
CA ARG A 62 -21.48 15.17 6.66
C ARG A 62 -20.89 16.53 6.29
N ALA A 63 -21.10 17.55 7.12
CA ALA A 63 -20.48 18.87 6.92
C ALA A 63 -18.96 18.81 7.04
N ALA A 64 -18.43 18.06 8.02
CA ALA A 64 -16.99 17.87 8.18
C ALA A 64 -16.38 17.14 6.97
N LEU A 65 -16.98 16.02 6.55
CA LEU A 65 -16.55 15.28 5.38
C LEU A 65 -16.53 16.14 4.12
N ALA A 66 -17.60 16.91 3.86
CA ALA A 66 -17.68 17.78 2.70
C ALA A 66 -16.61 18.89 2.70
N ALA A 67 -16.33 19.46 3.87
CA ALA A 67 -15.27 20.46 4.03
C ALA A 67 -13.89 19.86 3.74
N TRP A 68 -13.58 18.69 4.28
CA TRP A 68 -12.29 18.03 4.08
C TRP A 68 -12.09 17.52 2.66
N VAL A 69 -13.14 17.02 2.01
CA VAL A 69 -13.09 16.67 0.58
C VAL A 69 -12.77 17.91 -0.26
N THR A 70 -13.43 19.03 0.02
CA THR A 70 -13.20 20.30 -0.67
C THR A 70 -11.77 20.81 -0.44
N GLU A 71 -11.28 20.73 0.80
CA GLU A 71 -9.90 21.11 1.17
C GLU A 71 -8.86 20.24 0.46
N ALA A 72 -9.10 18.93 0.39
CA ALA A 72 -8.16 17.96 -0.15
C ALA A 72 -8.10 17.96 -1.68
N LEU A 73 -9.27 17.98 -2.34
CA LEU A 73 -9.43 17.70 -3.78
C LEU A 73 -9.96 18.90 -4.58
N GLY A 74 -10.44 19.95 -3.92
CA GLY A 74 -11.08 21.10 -4.55
C GLY A 74 -12.61 20.96 -4.65
N ALA A 75 -13.29 22.09 -4.90
CA ALA A 75 -14.75 22.18 -4.89
C ALA A 75 -15.43 21.41 -6.04
N ASP A 76 -14.73 21.20 -7.15
CA ASP A 76 -15.26 20.53 -8.34
C ASP A 76 -15.02 19.01 -8.34
N ALA A 77 -14.46 18.45 -7.26
CA ALA A 77 -14.16 17.02 -7.17
C ALA A 77 -15.44 16.16 -7.17
N VAL A 78 -15.53 15.24 -8.13
CA VAL A 78 -16.67 14.30 -8.25
C VAL A 78 -16.36 13.03 -7.46
N VAL A 79 -16.81 12.98 -6.21
CA VAL A 79 -16.62 11.83 -5.31
C VAL A 79 -17.92 11.45 -4.60
N GLU A 80 -18.12 10.15 -4.36
CA GLU A 80 -19.18 9.67 -3.48
C GLU A 80 -18.78 9.94 -2.03
N GLN A 81 -19.67 10.50 -1.20
CA GLN A 81 -19.39 10.81 0.20
C GLN A 81 -20.31 10.00 1.11
N ARG A 82 -19.72 9.28 2.06
CA ARG A 82 -20.45 8.44 3.00
C ARG A 82 -19.99 8.71 4.43
N VAL A 83 -20.95 9.01 5.30
CA VAL A 83 -20.73 9.08 6.75
C VAL A 83 -21.37 7.86 7.41
N VAL A 84 -20.70 7.27 8.38
CA VAL A 84 -21.16 6.07 9.08
C VAL A 84 -21.02 6.25 10.59
N CYS A 85 -22.09 6.06 11.35
CA CYS A 85 -22.05 6.07 12.80
C CYS A 85 -21.60 4.69 13.32
N ASP A 86 -20.29 4.47 13.39
CA ASP A 86 -19.67 3.19 13.78
C ASP A 86 -18.19 3.39 14.13
N LEU A 87 -17.51 2.33 14.58
CA LEU A 87 -16.07 2.32 14.77
C LEU A 87 -15.35 2.38 13.41
N PRO A 88 -14.31 3.22 13.25
CA PRO A 88 -13.65 3.43 11.96
C PRO A 88 -13.17 2.15 11.26
N ALA A 89 -12.51 1.26 11.99
CA ALA A 89 -12.04 0.01 11.41
C ALA A 89 -13.19 -0.91 10.95
N ARG A 90 -14.32 -0.91 11.66
CA ARG A 90 -15.49 -1.74 11.30
C ARG A 90 -16.17 -1.17 10.06
N ALA A 91 -16.43 0.14 10.04
CA ALA A 91 -17.00 0.83 8.89
C ALA A 91 -16.19 0.63 7.61
N LEU A 92 -14.85 0.71 7.71
CA LEU A 92 -13.96 0.53 6.55
C LEU A 92 -13.87 -0.93 6.08
N LEU A 93 -13.92 -1.91 7.00
CA LEU A 93 -13.98 -3.31 6.61
C LEU A 93 -15.29 -3.63 5.89
N GLU A 94 -16.43 -3.12 6.36
CA GLU A 94 -17.71 -3.27 5.67
C GLU A 94 -17.72 -2.56 4.32
N ALA A 95 -17.17 -1.34 4.23
CA ALA A 95 -17.02 -0.63 2.96
C ALA A 95 -16.08 -1.37 1.97
N SER A 96 -15.09 -2.10 2.49
CA SER A 96 -14.15 -2.87 1.67
C SER A 96 -14.83 -3.95 0.85
N ASP A 97 -15.95 -4.52 1.30
CA ASP A 97 -16.62 -5.62 0.59
C ASP A 97 -17.12 -5.23 -0.81
N ALA A 98 -17.44 -3.95 -1.00
CA ALA A 98 -17.89 -3.37 -2.27
C ALA A 98 -16.77 -2.66 -3.05
N ALA A 99 -15.54 -2.64 -2.53
CA ALA A 99 -14.40 -1.95 -3.12
C ALA A 99 -13.47 -2.91 -3.88
N ASP A 100 -12.75 -2.38 -4.87
CA ASP A 100 -11.62 -3.07 -5.49
C ASP A 100 -10.29 -2.71 -4.81
N LEU A 101 -10.25 -1.57 -4.12
CA LEU A 101 -9.12 -1.06 -3.35
C LEU A 101 -9.62 -0.18 -2.19
N VAL A 102 -9.06 -0.38 -1.00
CA VAL A 102 -9.22 0.53 0.15
C VAL A 102 -7.96 1.33 0.36
N VAL A 103 -8.07 2.64 0.52
CA VAL A 103 -6.96 3.56 0.68
C VAL A 103 -7.04 4.23 2.04
N LEU A 104 -5.94 4.22 2.79
CA LEU A 104 -5.86 4.80 4.13
C LEU A 104 -4.57 5.60 4.31
N GLY A 105 -4.63 6.63 5.14
CA GLY A 105 -3.43 7.25 5.67
C GLY A 105 -2.66 6.26 6.55
N ALA A 106 -1.33 6.35 6.55
CA ALA A 106 -0.51 5.51 7.44
C ALA A 106 -0.80 5.79 8.92
N ARG A 107 -1.17 7.03 9.26
CA ARG A 107 -1.57 7.45 10.61
C ARG A 107 -2.87 8.26 10.54
N GLY A 108 -3.48 8.46 11.70
CA GLY A 108 -4.63 9.32 11.88
C GLY A 108 -4.35 10.48 12.83
N THR A 109 -5.36 10.92 13.56
CA THR A 109 -5.27 11.94 14.63
C THR A 109 -4.54 11.48 15.90
N GLY A 110 -4.33 10.17 16.08
CA GLY A 110 -3.67 9.60 17.27
C GLY A 110 -2.18 9.96 17.38
N GLY A 111 -1.81 10.70 18.43
CA GLY A 111 -0.49 11.29 18.67
C GLY A 111 0.65 10.37 19.11
N PHE A 112 0.66 9.09 18.72
CA PHE A 112 1.78 8.18 19.03
C PHE A 112 2.89 8.35 18.00
N GLU A 113 3.83 9.25 18.25
CA GLU A 113 4.90 9.62 17.33
C GLU A 113 5.88 8.48 16.97
N GLY A 114 5.96 7.43 17.80
CA GLY A 114 6.85 6.29 17.57
C GLY A 114 6.27 5.15 16.72
N LEU A 115 4.98 5.21 16.34
CA LEU A 115 4.34 4.13 15.56
C LEU A 115 4.38 4.41 14.06
N LEU A 116 4.71 3.37 13.28
CA LEU A 116 4.73 3.43 11.81
C LEU A 116 3.32 3.44 11.20
N LEU A 117 2.37 2.78 11.86
CA LEU A 117 0.98 2.64 11.43
C LEU A 117 0.02 3.00 12.56
N GLY A 118 -1.10 3.63 12.21
CA GLY A 118 -2.24 3.82 13.09
C GLY A 118 -3.05 2.55 13.28
N SER A 119 -3.78 2.44 14.38
CA SER A 119 -4.58 1.26 14.75
C SER A 119 -5.64 0.89 13.71
N VAL A 120 -6.27 1.88 13.07
CA VAL A 120 -7.27 1.67 12.02
C VAL A 120 -6.61 1.06 10.77
N SER A 121 -5.54 1.70 10.27
CA SER A 121 -4.83 1.26 9.07
C SER A 121 -4.20 -0.13 9.26
N GLU A 122 -3.65 -0.42 10.43
CA GLU A 122 -3.14 -1.74 10.78
C GLU A 122 -4.27 -2.78 10.75
N ARG A 123 -5.40 -2.52 11.42
CA ARG A 123 -6.51 -3.47 11.51
C ARG A 123 -7.16 -3.74 10.16
N VAL A 124 -7.33 -2.72 9.33
CA VAL A 124 -7.86 -2.87 7.97
C VAL A 124 -6.88 -3.65 7.09
N ALA A 125 -5.58 -3.34 7.13
CA ALA A 125 -4.58 -4.08 6.36
C ALA A 125 -4.49 -5.57 6.73
N GLN A 126 -4.76 -5.91 8.00
CA GLN A 126 -4.75 -7.31 8.46
C GLN A 126 -6.02 -8.08 8.12
N LEU A 127 -7.17 -7.42 8.05
CA LEU A 127 -8.48 -8.10 8.02
C LEU A 127 -9.29 -7.89 6.74
N ALA A 128 -8.97 -6.86 5.94
CA ALA A 128 -9.68 -6.62 4.69
C ALA A 128 -9.52 -7.81 3.73
N THR A 129 -10.60 -8.15 3.04
CA THR A 129 -10.58 -9.19 2.01
C THR A 129 -10.14 -8.64 0.65
N ARG A 130 -10.09 -7.31 0.53
CA ARG A 130 -9.67 -6.57 -0.66
C ARG A 130 -8.29 -5.92 -0.46
N PRO A 131 -7.57 -5.60 -1.55
CA PRO A 131 -6.32 -4.86 -1.47
C PRO A 131 -6.46 -3.58 -0.64
N VAL A 132 -5.43 -3.29 0.16
CA VAL A 132 -5.34 -2.08 1.00
C VAL A 132 -4.08 -1.32 0.62
N ALA A 133 -4.24 -0.06 0.21
CA ALA A 133 -3.14 0.88 0.02
C ALA A 133 -2.99 1.75 1.28
N VAL A 134 -1.79 1.76 1.86
CA VAL A 134 -1.47 2.59 3.02
C VAL A 134 -0.50 3.69 2.61
N ILE A 135 -0.96 4.93 2.66
CA ILE A 135 -0.27 6.09 2.10
C ILE A 135 0.45 6.86 3.21
N ARG A 136 1.76 7.01 3.05
CA ARG A 136 2.60 7.85 3.91
C ARG A 136 2.71 9.26 3.34
N THR A 137 2.84 10.24 4.22
CA THR A 137 3.13 11.63 3.84
C THR A 137 4.47 11.70 3.09
N GLY A 138 4.52 12.51 2.02
CA GLY A 138 5.72 12.67 1.19
C GLY A 138 5.99 11.52 0.20
N ALA A 139 5.10 10.52 0.08
CA ALA A 139 5.19 9.55 -1.00
C ALA A 139 4.92 10.25 -2.35
N PRO A 140 5.81 10.13 -3.35
CA PRO A 140 5.55 10.69 -4.68
C PRO A 140 4.31 10.01 -5.28
N VAL A 141 3.42 10.82 -5.83
CA VAL A 141 2.09 10.39 -6.29
C VAL A 141 2.12 9.95 -7.77
N ARG A 142 3.14 10.33 -8.54
CA ARG A 142 3.29 9.92 -9.94
C ARG A 142 4.75 9.65 -10.29
N GLY A 143 4.95 8.65 -11.15
CA GLY A 143 6.26 8.28 -11.69
C GLY A 143 7.12 7.55 -10.67
N GLY A 144 7.41 6.29 -10.94
CA GLY A 144 8.23 5.49 -10.05
C GLY A 144 8.28 4.04 -10.49
N ARG A 145 8.98 3.25 -9.69
CA ARG A 145 9.18 1.81 -9.89
C ARG A 145 8.21 1.07 -8.99
N VAL A 146 7.47 0.12 -9.55
CA VAL A 146 6.61 -0.76 -8.75
C VAL A 146 7.48 -1.86 -8.17
N VAL A 147 7.44 -2.06 -6.86
CA VAL A 147 8.20 -3.11 -6.19
C VAL A 147 7.24 -4.08 -5.52
N VAL A 148 7.40 -5.37 -5.76
CA VAL A 148 6.60 -6.43 -5.14
C VAL A 148 7.47 -7.48 -4.47
N GLY A 149 7.17 -7.73 -3.20
CA GLY A 149 7.76 -8.84 -2.44
C GLY A 149 7.05 -10.14 -2.75
N ILE A 150 7.80 -11.21 -3.04
CA ILE A 150 7.27 -12.56 -3.20
C ILE A 150 7.91 -13.52 -2.20
N ASP A 151 7.13 -14.49 -1.75
CA ASP A 151 7.57 -15.57 -0.85
C ASP A 151 7.21 -16.96 -1.39
N GLY A 152 6.61 -17.04 -2.58
CA GLY A 152 6.13 -18.27 -3.21
C GLY A 152 4.72 -18.69 -2.81
N SER A 153 4.10 -18.02 -1.84
CA SER A 153 2.71 -18.28 -1.45
C SER A 153 1.70 -17.84 -2.52
N ALA A 154 0.50 -18.44 -2.51
CA ALA A 154 -0.59 -18.03 -3.39
C ALA A 154 -0.97 -16.55 -3.22
N ARG A 155 -0.84 -16.01 -2.00
CA ARG A 155 -1.10 -14.60 -1.69
C ARG A 155 -0.05 -13.69 -2.33
N SER A 156 1.23 -14.03 -2.26
CA SER A 156 2.28 -13.22 -2.91
C SER A 156 2.23 -13.30 -4.43
N LEU A 157 1.81 -14.42 -5.01
CA LEU A 157 1.54 -14.50 -6.45
C LEU A 157 0.35 -13.62 -6.87
N THR A 158 -0.66 -13.48 -6.00
CA THR A 158 -1.77 -12.53 -6.23
C THR A 158 -1.27 -11.10 -6.20
N ALA A 159 -0.42 -10.75 -5.22
CA ALA A 159 0.24 -9.45 -5.15
C ALA A 159 1.11 -9.16 -6.38
N LEU A 160 1.86 -10.16 -6.87
CA LEU A 160 2.65 -10.04 -8.11
C LEU A 160 1.79 -9.73 -9.33
N ARG A 161 0.64 -10.41 -9.48
CA ARG A 161 -0.29 -10.14 -10.58
C ARG A 161 -0.86 -8.72 -10.51
N TRP A 162 -1.24 -8.28 -9.31
CA TRP A 162 -1.70 -6.93 -9.08
C TRP A 162 -0.62 -5.90 -9.42
N ALA A 163 0.59 -6.05 -8.87
CA ALA A 163 1.72 -5.17 -9.13
C ALA A 163 2.09 -5.10 -10.62
N ALA A 164 2.02 -6.22 -11.35
CA ALA A 164 2.24 -6.23 -12.79
C ALA A 164 1.13 -5.54 -13.58
N ALA A 165 -0.12 -5.58 -13.13
CA ALA A 165 -1.20 -4.80 -13.74
C ALA A 165 -0.97 -3.30 -13.52
N GLU A 166 -0.67 -2.92 -12.27
CA GLU A 166 -0.38 -1.55 -11.87
C GLU A 166 0.83 -0.95 -12.60
N ALA A 167 1.91 -1.71 -12.77
CA ALA A 167 3.10 -1.30 -13.50
C ALA A 167 2.79 -1.02 -14.98
N ARG A 168 1.93 -1.83 -15.62
CA ARG A 168 1.51 -1.62 -17.02
C ARG A 168 0.67 -0.36 -17.18
N ILE A 169 -0.26 -0.12 -16.26
CA ILE A 169 -1.14 1.05 -16.33
C ILE A 169 -0.33 2.35 -16.19
N ARG A 170 0.75 2.32 -15.41
CA ARG A 170 1.63 3.48 -15.17
C ARG A 170 2.83 3.58 -16.10
N ASP A 171 2.97 2.66 -17.05
CA ASP A 171 4.18 2.50 -17.87
C ASP A 171 5.47 2.58 -17.03
N SER A 172 5.57 1.71 -16.03
CA SER A 172 6.59 1.75 -15.01
C SER A 172 7.32 0.41 -14.89
N ASP A 173 8.61 0.46 -14.55
CA ASP A 173 9.39 -0.74 -14.23
C ASP A 173 8.78 -1.52 -13.07
N LEU A 174 8.81 -2.85 -13.16
CA LEU A 174 8.40 -3.76 -12.09
C LEU A 174 9.61 -4.50 -11.51
N ASP A 175 9.86 -4.30 -10.22
CA ASP A 175 10.80 -5.09 -9.44
C ASP A 175 10.11 -6.20 -8.68
N VAL A 176 10.56 -7.42 -8.89
CA VAL A 176 10.16 -8.58 -8.10
C VAL A 176 11.28 -8.91 -7.12
N VAL A 177 10.95 -8.91 -5.83
CA VAL A 177 11.91 -9.08 -4.73
C VAL A 177 11.55 -10.34 -3.94
N HIS A 178 12.50 -11.26 -3.83
CA HIS A 178 12.37 -12.43 -2.97
C HIS A 178 13.48 -12.38 -1.90
N ALA A 179 13.08 -12.37 -0.64
CA ALA A 179 14.01 -12.43 0.47
C ALA A 179 14.16 -13.88 0.95
N TRP A 180 15.40 -14.37 1.01
CA TRP A 180 15.69 -15.67 1.62
C TRP A 180 16.56 -15.49 2.86
N ARG A 181 16.40 -16.41 3.82
CA ARG A 181 17.35 -16.57 4.92
C ARG A 181 18.23 -17.77 4.60
N LEU A 182 19.55 -17.59 4.70
CA LEU A 182 20.42 -18.75 4.74
C LEU A 182 20.09 -19.54 6.03
N PRO A 183 20.09 -20.88 5.99
CA PRO A 183 19.99 -21.67 7.20
C PRO A 183 21.06 -21.16 8.15
N THR A 184 20.65 -20.72 9.35
CA THR A 184 21.61 -20.45 10.41
C THR A 184 22.36 -21.75 10.62
N THR A 185 23.66 -21.77 10.33
CA THR A 185 24.55 -22.81 10.82
C THR A 185 24.25 -22.92 12.31
N PRO A 186 23.99 -24.12 12.86
CA PRO A 186 23.86 -24.26 14.31
C PRO A 186 25.08 -23.59 14.95
N PRO A 187 24.89 -22.85 16.07
CA PRO A 187 26.01 -22.17 16.70
C PRO A 187 27.13 -23.19 16.84
N ALA A 188 28.29 -22.84 16.30
CA ALA A 188 29.45 -23.69 16.41
C ALA A 188 29.67 -23.98 17.92
N PRO A 189 30.04 -25.21 18.29
CA PRO A 189 30.06 -25.64 19.68
C PRO A 189 30.89 -24.65 20.51
N SER A 190 30.57 -24.47 21.79
CA SER A 190 31.06 -23.35 22.63
C SER A 190 32.58 -23.14 22.71
N TRP A 191 33.38 -24.07 22.19
CA TRP A 191 34.84 -23.98 22.08
C TRP A 191 35.35 -23.40 20.75
N SER A 192 34.47 -23.13 19.77
CA SER A 192 34.81 -22.42 18.54
C SER A 192 34.59 -20.92 18.71
N SER A 193 35.59 -20.11 18.37
CA SER A 193 35.57 -18.65 18.43
C SER A 193 34.76 -17.97 17.31
N ASP A 194 34.18 -18.74 16.39
CA ASP A 194 33.55 -18.22 15.19
C ASP A 194 32.04 -17.99 15.42
N GLY A 195 31.72 -16.79 15.92
CA GLY A 195 30.35 -16.29 16.05
C GLY A 195 29.70 -16.12 14.68
N THR A 196 29.02 -17.17 14.19
CA THR A 196 28.31 -17.10 12.92
C THR A 196 26.90 -16.55 13.15
N TYR A 197 26.65 -15.31 12.72
CA TYR A 197 25.33 -14.69 12.72
C TYR A 197 24.56 -15.04 11.44
N GLY A 198 23.25 -15.27 11.56
CA GLY A 198 22.40 -15.59 10.41
C GLY A 198 22.45 -14.49 9.35
N THR A 199 22.81 -14.86 8.12
CA THR A 199 22.88 -13.94 6.98
C THR A 199 21.58 -14.03 6.17
N SER A 200 20.88 -12.92 5.98
CA SER A 200 19.77 -12.80 5.03
C SER A 200 20.27 -12.24 3.70
N ALA A 201 19.76 -12.72 2.57
CA ALA A 201 20.02 -12.09 1.27
C ALA A 201 18.71 -11.84 0.52
N VAL A 202 18.76 -10.88 -0.40
CA VAL A 202 17.60 -10.42 -1.18
C VAL A 202 17.96 -10.56 -2.65
N ALA A 203 17.15 -11.31 -3.40
CA ALA A 203 17.23 -11.36 -4.85
C ALA A 203 16.20 -10.38 -5.43
N LYS A 204 16.64 -9.59 -6.41
CA LYS A 204 15.83 -8.60 -7.12
C LYS A 204 15.91 -8.86 -8.62
N THR A 205 14.77 -8.91 -9.27
CA THR A 205 14.68 -8.96 -10.75
C THR A 205 13.85 -7.77 -11.21
N THR A 206 14.41 -6.95 -12.09
CA THR A 206 13.68 -5.85 -12.74
C THR A 206 13.11 -6.36 -14.06
N MET A 207 11.82 -6.15 -14.31
CA MET A 207 11.23 -6.22 -15.64
C MET A 207 10.98 -4.79 -16.12
N ALA A 208 11.66 -4.41 -17.20
CA ALA A 208 11.49 -3.09 -17.83
C ALA A 208 10.33 -3.11 -18.84
N SER A 209 9.61 -1.99 -18.97
CA SER A 209 8.79 -1.73 -20.15
C SER A 209 9.73 -1.34 -21.29
N ASP A 210 9.82 -2.21 -22.29
CA ASP A 210 10.75 -2.04 -23.41
C ASP A 210 10.18 -1.02 -24.41
N GLU A 211 10.79 0.16 -24.52
CA GLU A 211 10.68 1.04 -25.69
C GLU A 211 12.07 1.54 -26.11
N THR A 212 12.85 0.72 -26.84
CA THR A 212 13.66 1.20 -27.98
C THR A 212 14.11 0.05 -28.91
N SER A 213 13.44 -0.15 -30.06
CA SER A 213 14.13 -0.63 -31.27
C SER A 213 13.35 -0.33 -32.56
N PRO A 214 14.03 0.04 -33.66
CA PRO A 214 13.38 0.47 -34.89
C PRO A 214 12.73 -0.70 -35.63
N ALA A 215 11.63 -0.37 -36.32
CA ALA A 215 10.79 -1.25 -37.12
C ALA A 215 11.52 -2.36 -37.89
N THR A 216 11.07 -3.63 -37.78
CA THR A 216 10.32 -4.34 -38.84
C THR A 216 9.79 -5.70 -38.33
N ALA A 217 8.69 -6.16 -38.93
CA ALA A 217 8.18 -7.53 -38.99
C ALA A 217 7.31 -8.07 -37.83
N SER A 218 6.01 -8.10 -38.14
CA SER A 218 4.98 -9.07 -37.72
C SER A 218 5.37 -10.16 -36.71
N GLY A 219 4.80 -10.10 -35.52
CA GLY A 219 4.76 -11.22 -34.58
C GLY A 219 3.98 -10.84 -33.32
N ARG A 220 2.90 -11.56 -33.04
CA ARG A 220 2.07 -11.37 -31.84
C ARG A 220 2.97 -11.48 -30.60
N ALA A 221 2.96 -10.47 -29.73
CA ALA A 221 3.63 -10.54 -28.44
C ALA A 221 2.90 -11.53 -27.53
N SER A 222 3.31 -12.80 -27.57
CA SER A 222 2.90 -13.81 -26.61
C SER A 222 3.71 -13.64 -25.32
N TRP A 223 3.08 -13.15 -24.26
CA TRP A 223 3.63 -13.21 -22.91
C TRP A 223 3.56 -14.66 -22.42
N GLY A 224 4.55 -15.46 -22.80
CA GLY A 224 4.75 -16.78 -22.23
C GLY A 224 5.20 -16.63 -20.78
N LEU A 225 4.36 -17.04 -19.83
CA LEU A 225 4.71 -17.23 -18.43
C LEU A 225 5.77 -18.34 -18.32
N ALA A 226 7.03 -18.01 -18.61
CA ALA A 226 8.16 -18.86 -18.28
C ALA A 226 8.55 -18.59 -16.82
N MET A 227 7.78 -19.17 -15.91
CA MET A 227 8.10 -19.22 -14.48
C MET A 227 9.23 -20.24 -14.31
N ALA A 228 10.48 -19.79 -14.51
CA ALA A 228 11.64 -20.56 -14.13
C ALA A 228 11.78 -20.49 -12.60
N ILE A 229 11.27 -21.51 -11.91
CA ILE A 229 11.84 -21.91 -10.62
C ILE A 229 13.30 -22.17 -10.93
N VAL A 230 14.19 -21.23 -10.56
CA VAL A 230 15.63 -21.38 -10.76
C VAL A 230 16.06 -22.59 -9.94
N PRO A 231 16.40 -23.73 -10.57
CA PRO A 231 17.03 -24.81 -9.85
C PRO A 231 18.43 -24.32 -9.52
N CYS A 232 18.82 -24.52 -8.27
CA CYS A 232 20.16 -24.30 -7.78
C CYS A 232 21.13 -25.18 -8.58
N THR A 233 21.66 -24.71 -9.72
CA THR A 233 22.87 -25.18 -10.46
C THR A 233 22.90 -24.65 -11.91
N ALA A 234 22.92 -23.33 -12.12
CA ALA A 234 23.51 -22.73 -13.34
C ALA A 234 23.56 -21.21 -13.18
N ALA A 235 24.62 -20.71 -12.56
CA ALA A 235 24.98 -19.30 -12.65
C ALA A 235 25.51 -19.02 -14.06
N ARG A 236 24.71 -18.37 -14.91
CA ARG A 236 25.22 -17.47 -15.96
C ARG A 236 24.09 -16.63 -16.57
N ALA A 237 24.31 -15.31 -16.54
CA ALA A 237 23.53 -14.23 -17.16
C ALA A 237 22.16 -13.91 -16.53
N ILE A 238 22.17 -13.53 -15.25
CA ILE A 238 21.16 -12.63 -14.66
C ILE A 238 21.98 -11.53 -13.98
N GLU A 239 21.76 -10.26 -14.34
CA GLU A 239 22.28 -9.13 -13.56
C GLU A 239 21.64 -9.17 -12.17
N THR A 240 22.33 -9.88 -11.27
CA THR A 240 21.93 -10.11 -9.90
C THR A 240 22.62 -9.04 -9.08
N THR A 241 21.94 -7.93 -8.82
CA THR A 241 22.45 -6.94 -7.87
C THR A 241 22.25 -7.50 -6.46
N THR A 242 23.22 -8.28 -5.98
CA THR A 242 23.28 -8.75 -4.60
C THR A 242 23.67 -7.58 -3.71
N SER A 243 22.72 -7.02 -2.96
CA SER A 243 23.03 -6.06 -1.90
C SER A 243 23.01 -6.77 -0.55
N THR A 244 24.18 -6.91 0.07
CA THR A 244 24.33 -7.42 1.43
C THR A 244 24.20 -6.24 2.39
N SER A 245 23.10 -6.15 3.13
CA SER A 245 22.97 -5.20 4.23
C SER A 245 23.12 -5.93 5.56
N LEU A 246 24.20 -5.60 6.28
CA LEU A 246 24.42 -6.03 7.66
C LEU A 246 23.63 -5.08 8.58
N ILE A 247 22.52 -5.55 9.15
CA ILE A 247 21.77 -4.79 10.17
C ILE A 247 22.29 -5.22 11.54
N PRO A 248 22.97 -4.37 12.31
CA PRO A 248 23.35 -4.70 13.68
C PRO A 248 22.12 -4.61 14.59
N SER A 249 21.76 -5.71 15.25
CA SER A 249 20.76 -5.66 16.33
C SER A 249 21.41 -5.08 17.58
N SER A 250 21.02 -3.87 17.97
CA SER A 250 21.20 -3.41 19.35
C SER A 250 20.38 -4.31 20.27
N ARG A 251 21.04 -4.96 21.24
CA ARG A 251 20.39 -5.59 22.39
C ARG A 251 20.36 -4.60 23.57
N PRO A 252 19.41 -4.78 24.51
CA PRO A 252 19.01 -3.77 25.49
C PRO A 252 20.10 -3.39 26.49
#